data_AF-A0A934LUE3-F1
#
_entry.id   AF-A0A934LUE3-F1
#
_cell.length_a   1.000
_cell.length_b   1.000
_cell.length_c   1.000
_cell.angle_alpha   90.00
_cell.angle_beta   90.00
_cell.angle_gamma   90.00
#
_symmetry.space_group_name_H-M   'P 1'
#
loop_
_entity.id
_entity.type
_entity.pdbx_description
1 polymer ?
#
loop_
_entity_poly.entity_id
_entity_poly.type
_entity_poly.pdbx_seq_one_letter_code
_entity_poly.pdbx_strand_id
1 'polypeptide(L)'
;MVKLVLLYKTGSKTGDFARQYAHHITLLKKMPGVQQVNEGKVIGAPGGPALYHQIVEVGFVDFAALDVALTSPDGVTAGKYLMGFAANRVELLFVEAAEAVSLKPLSPENLQAYLDSHQIPAEIVHPGAPTPSVPAAAKALGVETSQIVKSVVFLVNDKPFLIYGSGTKRIDYHKLAARLNVNRKDVRLANADQVLALTGYAVGTVPPLGLKTPMPVFMDPAVQQHETVYAGGGGIDALLKISSADLLRLSNAEVASMLQDEATSGSRE
;
A
#
# COMPACT_ATOMS: atom_id res chain seq x y z
N MET A 1 1.45 17.45 10.20
CA MET A 1 1.75 16.51 11.31
C MET A 1 3.01 16.97 12.03
N VAL A 2 3.06 16.84 13.36
CA VAL A 2 4.25 17.16 14.17
C VAL A 2 4.79 15.89 14.82
N LYS A 3 6.11 15.75 14.89
CA LYS A 3 6.78 14.65 15.58
C LYS A 3 7.63 15.17 16.73
N LEU A 4 7.55 14.50 17.87
CA LEU A 4 8.59 14.54 18.90
C LEU A 4 9.59 13.43 18.60
N VAL A 5 10.84 13.80 18.30
CA VAL A 5 11.92 12.87 17.99
C VAL A 5 12.90 12.80 19.15
N LEU A 6 13.22 11.59 19.61
CA LEU A 6 14.18 11.33 20.67
C LEU A 6 15.38 10.57 20.10
N LEU A 7 16.57 11.14 20.21
CA LEU A 7 17.83 10.54 19.76
C LEU A 7 18.65 10.11 20.96
N TYR A 8 18.84 8.80 21.15
CA TYR A 8 19.61 8.26 22.28
C TYR A 8 21.07 8.09 21.90
N LYS A 9 21.95 8.82 22.59
CA LYS A 9 23.40 8.85 22.37
C LYS A 9 24.06 7.52 22.71
N THR A 10 25.00 7.11 21.89
CA THR A 10 25.86 5.94 22.13
C THR A 10 26.68 6.15 23.41
N GLY A 11 26.45 5.32 24.42
CA GLY A 11 27.11 5.41 25.74
C GLY A 11 27.49 4.05 26.31
N SER A 12 28.39 4.04 27.31
CA SER A 12 28.91 2.82 27.93
C SER A 12 27.79 2.00 28.58
N LYS A 13 27.83 0.68 28.37
CA LYS A 13 26.83 -0.32 28.75
C LYS A 13 26.39 -0.19 30.22
N THR A 14 25.31 0.52 30.50
CA THR A 14 24.50 0.27 31.70
C THR A 14 23.52 -0.83 31.35
N GLY A 15 23.64 -2.00 32.00
CA GLY A 15 22.89 -3.23 31.68
C GLY A 15 21.36 -3.11 31.70
N ASP A 16 20.81 -1.99 32.17
CA ASP A 16 19.37 -1.75 32.33
C ASP A 16 18.75 -0.86 31.22
N PHE A 17 19.54 -0.35 30.26
CA PHE A 17 19.01 0.55 29.22
C PHE A 17 17.85 -0.09 28.45
N ALA A 18 17.98 -1.35 28.04
CA ALA A 18 16.94 -2.01 27.23
C ALA A 18 15.59 -2.06 27.96
N ARG A 19 15.61 -2.34 29.27
CA ARG A 19 14.41 -2.37 30.12
C ARG A 19 13.83 -0.96 30.30
N GLN A 20 14.68 0.00 30.61
CA GLN A 20 14.27 1.40 30.82
C GLN A 20 13.70 1.99 29.53
N TYR A 21 14.36 1.76 28.41
CA TYR A 21 13.90 2.12 27.08
C TYR A 21 12.53 1.51 26.79
N ALA A 22 12.35 0.19 26.92
CA ALA A 22 11.07 -0.47 26.67
C ALA A 22 9.93 0.07 27.57
N HIS A 23 10.24 0.35 28.84
CA HIS A 23 9.28 0.97 29.75
C HIS A 23 8.92 2.39 29.29
N HIS A 24 9.92 3.19 28.89
CA HIS A 24 9.69 4.54 28.40
C HIS A 24 8.82 4.56 27.14
N ILE A 25 9.05 3.65 26.18
CA ILE A 25 8.17 3.49 25.01
C ILE A 25 6.71 3.23 25.43
N THR A 26 6.51 2.42 26.47
CA THR A 26 5.17 2.15 26.99
C THR A 26 4.52 3.40 27.59
N LEU A 27 5.29 4.27 28.25
CA LEU A 27 4.81 5.56 28.76
C LEU A 27 4.46 6.53 27.63
N LEU A 28 5.33 6.63 26.61
CA LEU A 28 5.06 7.47 25.44
C LEU A 28 3.76 7.09 24.73
N LYS A 29 3.49 5.78 24.58
CA LYS A 29 2.24 5.27 23.97
C LYS A 29 0.98 5.61 24.74
N LYS A 30 1.08 5.97 26.02
CA LYS A 30 -0.07 6.37 26.86
C LYS A 30 -0.38 7.86 26.78
N MET A 31 0.54 8.68 26.27
CA MET A 31 0.32 10.11 26.16
C MET A 31 -0.89 10.38 25.26
N PRO A 32 -1.74 11.37 25.61
CA PRO A 32 -2.91 11.68 24.81
C PRO A 32 -2.52 12.23 23.44
N GLY A 33 -3.32 11.95 22.41
CA GLY A 33 -3.10 12.49 21.06
C GLY A 33 -2.00 11.80 20.24
N VAL A 34 -1.26 10.85 20.82
CA VAL A 34 -0.26 10.05 20.10
C VAL A 34 -0.93 9.24 18.98
N GLN A 35 -0.52 9.48 17.74
CA GLN A 35 -0.98 8.76 16.55
C GLN A 35 -0.13 7.51 16.29
N GLN A 36 1.18 7.62 16.52
CA GLN A 36 2.15 6.58 16.23
C GLN A 36 3.40 6.73 17.10
N VAL A 37 4.06 5.61 17.40
CA VAL A 37 5.39 5.55 18.01
C VAL A 37 6.26 4.63 17.17
N ASN A 38 7.22 5.19 16.46
CA ASN A 38 8.14 4.45 15.61
C ASN A 38 9.52 4.36 16.28
N GLU A 39 10.07 3.16 16.33
CA GLU A 39 11.36 2.88 16.94
C GLU A 39 12.37 2.51 15.86
N GLY A 40 13.53 3.15 15.88
CA GLY A 40 14.59 2.97 14.90
C GLY A 40 15.92 2.65 15.57
N LYS A 41 16.51 1.51 15.22
CA LYS A 41 17.88 1.19 15.63
C LYS A 41 18.87 1.82 14.65
N VAL A 42 19.80 2.62 15.16
CA VAL A 42 20.88 3.18 14.34
C VAL A 42 21.96 2.11 14.16
N ILE A 43 22.30 1.81 12.91
CA ILE A 43 23.26 0.76 12.55
C ILE A 43 24.65 1.29 12.16
N GLY A 44 24.78 2.61 11.94
CA GLY A 44 26.05 3.25 11.56
C GLY A 44 25.82 4.65 10.98
N ALA A 45 26.91 5.34 10.64
CA ALA A 45 26.90 6.61 9.93
C ALA A 45 27.99 6.61 8.84
N PRO A 46 27.87 7.46 7.80
CA PRO A 46 28.99 7.69 6.87
C PRO A 46 30.25 8.06 7.65
N GLY A 47 31.35 7.35 7.42
CA GLY A 47 32.62 7.60 8.11
C GLY A 47 32.81 6.88 9.46
N GLY A 48 31.89 6.01 9.90
CA GLY A 48 32.13 5.09 11.02
C GLY A 48 30.96 4.95 12.01
N PRO A 49 31.23 4.80 13.33
CA PRO A 49 30.19 4.60 14.33
C PRO A 49 29.30 5.83 14.47
N ALA A 50 28.00 5.61 14.65
CA ALA A 50 27.03 6.68 14.84
C ALA A 50 27.06 7.23 16.28
N LEU A 51 26.79 8.53 16.40
CA LEU A 51 26.62 9.22 17.70
C LEU A 51 25.40 8.71 18.49
N TYR A 52 24.41 8.15 17.79
CA TYR A 52 23.17 7.64 18.36
C TYR A 52 23.05 6.14 18.09
N HIS A 53 22.35 5.43 18.97
CA HIS A 53 22.09 3.99 18.82
C HIS A 53 20.60 3.64 18.76
N GLN A 54 19.72 4.53 19.20
CA GLN A 54 18.26 4.43 19.06
C GLN A 54 17.66 5.79 18.68
N ILE A 55 16.59 5.74 17.91
CA ILE A 55 15.75 6.87 17.52
C ILE A 55 14.31 6.48 17.83
N VAL A 56 13.54 7.40 18.41
CA VAL A 56 12.10 7.23 18.61
C VAL A 56 11.39 8.43 18.01
N GLU A 57 10.36 8.19 17.21
CA GLU A 57 9.49 9.23 16.67
C GLU A 57 8.08 9.04 17.24
N VAL A 58 7.56 10.08 17.90
CA VAL A 58 6.18 10.10 18.40
C VAL A 58 5.39 11.11 17.58
N GLY A 59 4.37 10.63 16.85
CA GLY A 59 3.58 11.46 15.94
C GLY A 59 2.32 12.03 16.57
N PHE A 60 2.04 13.31 16.28
CA PHE A 60 0.86 14.06 16.69
C PHE A 60 0.24 14.76 15.48
N VAL A 61 -1.07 14.98 15.51
CA VAL A 61 -1.81 15.63 14.41
C VAL A 61 -1.27 17.03 14.10
N ASP A 62 -0.94 17.80 15.14
CA ASP A 62 -0.34 19.13 15.06
C ASP A 62 0.47 19.45 16.33
N PHE A 63 0.99 20.67 16.42
CA PHE A 63 1.76 21.13 17.58
C PHE A 63 0.88 21.31 18.83
N ALA A 64 -0.39 21.69 18.68
CA ALA A 64 -1.30 21.89 19.81
C ALA A 64 -1.59 20.57 20.53
N ALA A 65 -1.81 19.48 19.78
CA ALA A 65 -1.98 18.14 20.33
C ALA A 65 -0.71 17.66 21.06
N LEU A 66 0.47 17.96 20.52
CA LEU A 66 1.74 17.67 21.19
C LEU A 66 1.89 18.44 22.51
N ASP A 67 1.56 19.74 22.53
CA ASP A 67 1.66 20.57 23.74
C ASP A 67 0.73 20.05 24.87
N VAL A 68 -0.50 19.70 24.52
CA VAL A 68 -1.45 19.03 25.43
C VAL A 68 -0.86 17.70 25.93
N ALA A 69 -0.24 16.92 25.05
CA ALA A 69 0.36 15.64 25.42
C ALA A 69 1.51 15.82 26.42
N LEU A 70 2.41 16.77 26.19
CA LEU A 70 3.57 17.03 27.05
C LEU A 70 3.17 17.55 28.44
N THR A 71 2.09 18.32 28.53
CA THR A 71 1.59 18.90 29.78
C THR A 71 0.65 17.98 30.56
N SER A 72 0.18 16.89 29.95
CA SER A 72 -0.69 15.90 30.60
C SER A 72 0.00 15.11 31.73
N PRO A 73 -0.76 14.48 32.65
CA PRO A 73 -0.18 13.61 33.69
C PRO A 73 0.70 12.49 33.12
N ASP A 74 0.29 11.87 32.01
CA ASP A 74 1.05 10.83 31.33
C ASP A 74 2.31 11.39 30.67
N GLY A 75 2.23 12.57 30.04
CA GLY A 75 3.38 13.26 29.46
C GLY A 75 4.43 13.67 30.49
N VAL A 76 3.99 14.23 31.61
CA VAL A 76 4.88 14.58 32.74
C VAL A 76 5.53 13.32 33.32
N THR A 77 4.79 12.21 33.42
CA THR A 77 5.33 10.92 33.88
C THR A 77 6.38 10.38 32.91
N ALA A 78 6.09 10.38 31.61
CA ALA A 78 7.03 9.95 30.57
C ALA A 78 8.30 10.81 30.57
N GLY A 79 8.14 12.13 30.61
CA GLY A 79 9.26 13.08 30.63
C GLY A 79 10.14 12.96 31.87
N LYS A 80 9.54 12.84 33.07
CA LYS A 80 10.30 12.60 34.31
C LYS A 80 11.06 11.27 34.25
N TYR A 81 10.41 10.22 33.76
CA TYR A 81 11.06 8.92 33.60
C TYR A 81 12.25 9.02 32.65
N LEU A 82 12.06 9.64 31.47
CA LEU A 82 13.10 9.86 30.47
C LEU A 82 14.31 10.60 31.05
N MET A 83 14.07 11.70 31.76
CA MET A 83 15.16 12.45 32.39
C MET A 83 15.88 11.62 33.44
N GLY A 84 15.16 10.79 34.20
CA GLY A 84 15.75 9.90 35.20
C GLY A 84 16.80 8.93 34.64
N PHE A 85 16.56 8.35 33.47
CA PHE A 85 17.49 7.35 32.90
C PHE A 85 18.37 7.88 31.76
N ALA A 86 17.94 8.92 31.05
CA ALA A 86 18.57 9.36 29.81
C ALA A 86 18.96 10.85 29.77
N ALA A 87 18.81 11.63 30.85
CA ALA A 87 19.11 13.07 30.93
C ALA A 87 20.08 13.63 29.86
N ASN A 88 21.40 13.41 30.02
CA ASN A 88 22.42 13.94 29.10
C ASN A 88 22.71 13.02 27.89
N ARG A 89 21.96 11.92 27.78
CA ARG A 89 22.09 10.85 26.79
C ARG A 89 20.93 10.83 25.79
N VAL A 90 19.99 11.75 25.87
CA VAL A 90 18.91 11.91 24.91
C VAL A 90 18.90 13.33 24.37
N GLU A 91 18.63 13.48 23.08
CA GLU A 91 18.34 14.75 22.43
C GLU A 91 16.89 14.73 21.95
N LEU A 92 16.15 15.82 22.18
CA LEU A 92 14.75 15.94 21.81
C LEU A 92 14.62 17.01 20.73
N LEU A 93 13.90 16.66 19.66
CA LEU A 93 13.62 17.56 18.54
C LEU A 93 12.11 17.58 18.29
N PHE A 94 11.58 18.78 18.02
CA PHE A 94 10.25 18.92 17.44
C PHE A 94 10.41 19.08 15.93
N VAL A 95 9.83 18.15 15.18
CA VAL A 95 9.96 18.10 13.72
C VAL A 95 8.57 18.28 13.13
N GLU A 96 8.39 19.35 12.36
CA GLU A 96 7.25 19.42 11.45
C GLU A 96 7.52 18.45 10.31
N ALA A 97 6.73 17.37 10.27
CA ALA A 97 6.83 16.40 9.20
C ALA A 97 5.84 16.81 8.10
N ALA A 98 6.38 17.13 6.93
CA ALA A 98 5.62 16.98 5.69
C ALA A 98 5.19 15.52 5.63
N GLU A 99 3.88 15.26 5.68
CA GLU A 99 3.37 13.90 5.74
C GLU A 99 3.95 13.09 4.57
N ALA A 100 4.72 12.03 4.88
CA ALA A 100 4.60 10.85 4.05
C ALA A 100 3.15 10.40 4.27
N VAL A 101 2.30 10.67 3.28
CA VAL A 101 0.88 10.34 3.36
C VAL A 101 0.77 8.86 3.72
N SER A 102 0.44 8.57 4.98
CA SER A 102 -0.09 7.25 5.33
C SER A 102 -1.45 7.22 4.67
N LEU A 103 -1.46 6.83 3.40
CA LEU A 103 -2.70 6.61 2.67
C LEU A 103 -3.34 5.42 3.35
N LYS A 104 -4.29 5.67 4.24
CA LYS A 104 -5.24 4.64 4.63
C LYS A 104 -5.79 4.08 3.31
N PRO A 105 -5.58 2.78 3.01
CA PRO A 105 -6.09 2.22 1.77
C PRO A 105 -7.60 2.41 1.70
N LEU A 106 -8.08 2.73 0.50
CA LEU A 106 -9.49 2.63 0.17
C LEU A 106 -9.94 1.19 0.36
N SER A 107 -11.20 1.04 0.74
CA SER A 107 -11.82 -0.24 1.10
C SER A 107 -12.99 -0.56 0.17
N PRO A 108 -13.61 -1.75 0.30
CA PRO A 108 -14.82 -2.08 -0.47
C PRO A 108 -15.94 -1.06 -0.28
N GLU A 109 -16.07 -0.43 0.88
CA GLU A 109 -17.07 0.62 1.12
C GLU A 109 -16.83 1.86 0.26
N ASN A 110 -15.57 2.23 0.02
CA ASN A 110 -15.23 3.33 -0.89
C ASN A 110 -15.59 2.99 -2.33
N LEU A 111 -15.33 1.74 -2.74
CA LEU A 111 -15.74 1.26 -4.05
C LEU A 111 -17.27 1.25 -4.18
N GLN A 112 -18.00 0.76 -3.19
CA GLN A 112 -19.47 0.74 -3.19
C GLN A 112 -20.03 2.16 -3.36
N ALA A 113 -19.53 3.13 -2.58
CA ALA A 113 -19.95 4.53 -2.71
C ALA A 113 -19.68 5.10 -4.11
N TYR A 114 -18.57 4.71 -4.75
CA TYR A 114 -18.27 5.08 -6.13
C TYR A 114 -19.29 4.46 -7.12
N LEU A 115 -19.60 3.17 -6.97
CA LEU A 115 -20.57 2.48 -7.84
C LEU A 115 -21.97 3.11 -7.71
N ASP A 116 -22.40 3.38 -6.48
CA ASP A 116 -23.71 3.96 -6.18
C ASP A 116 -23.85 5.38 -6.77
N SER A 117 -22.84 6.24 -6.54
CA SER A 117 -22.85 7.62 -7.04
C SER A 117 -22.82 7.72 -8.57
N HIS A 118 -22.31 6.71 -9.26
CA HIS A 118 -22.24 6.64 -10.72
C HIS A 118 -23.30 5.71 -11.33
N GLN A 119 -24.17 5.12 -10.50
CA GLN A 119 -25.23 4.19 -10.92
C GLN A 119 -24.69 3.02 -11.77
N ILE A 120 -23.54 2.48 -11.37
CA ILE A 120 -22.86 1.42 -12.11
C ILE A 120 -23.52 0.07 -11.78
N PRO A 121 -23.93 -0.72 -12.79
CA PRO A 121 -24.55 -2.03 -12.60
C PRO A 121 -23.47 -3.09 -12.27
N ALA A 122 -22.87 -3.00 -11.09
CA ALA A 122 -21.89 -3.94 -10.57
C ALA A 122 -22.18 -4.27 -9.10
N GLU A 123 -21.68 -5.41 -8.66
CA GLU A 123 -21.95 -5.96 -7.33
C GLU A 123 -20.62 -6.29 -6.64
N ILE A 124 -20.44 -5.87 -5.38
CA ILE A 124 -19.34 -6.36 -4.55
C ILE A 124 -19.80 -7.66 -3.89
N VAL A 125 -19.09 -8.75 -4.18
CA VAL A 125 -19.35 -10.07 -3.62
C VAL A 125 -18.28 -10.43 -2.58
N HIS A 126 -18.71 -11.07 -1.50
CA HIS A 126 -17.86 -11.51 -0.40
C HIS A 126 -17.84 -13.04 -0.33
N PRO A 127 -16.76 -13.71 -0.76
CA PRO A 127 -16.69 -15.18 -0.78
C PRO A 127 -16.60 -15.81 0.63
N GLY A 128 -16.57 -15.01 1.69
CA GLY A 128 -16.46 -15.47 3.08
C GLY A 128 -15.06 -15.94 3.50
N ALA A 129 -14.08 -15.84 2.62
CA ALA A 129 -12.67 -16.13 2.90
C ALA A 129 -11.75 -15.25 2.04
N PRO A 130 -10.51 -14.95 2.49
CA PRO A 130 -9.55 -14.21 1.68
C PRO A 130 -9.18 -14.93 0.38
N THR A 131 -9.10 -14.17 -0.72
CA THR A 131 -8.80 -14.69 -2.06
C THR A 131 -7.55 -14.03 -2.66
N PRO A 132 -6.34 -14.33 -2.16
CA PRO A 132 -5.11 -13.59 -2.53
C PRO A 132 -4.59 -13.91 -3.94
N SER A 133 -5.23 -14.82 -4.67
CA SER A 133 -4.81 -15.26 -6.00
C SER A 133 -6.00 -15.60 -6.87
N VAL A 134 -5.80 -15.58 -8.19
CA VAL A 134 -6.81 -15.97 -9.18
C VAL A 134 -7.40 -17.36 -8.92
N PRO A 135 -6.61 -18.44 -8.69
CA PRO A 135 -7.17 -19.75 -8.39
C PRO A 135 -7.99 -19.78 -7.09
N ALA A 136 -7.57 -19.03 -6.06
CA ALA A 136 -8.31 -18.94 -4.81
C ALA A 136 -9.66 -18.24 -5.01
N ALA A 137 -9.69 -17.12 -5.74
CA ALA A 137 -10.92 -16.39 -6.07
C ALA A 137 -11.89 -17.25 -6.89
N ALA A 138 -11.38 -17.89 -7.96
CA ALA A 138 -12.17 -18.76 -8.81
C ALA A 138 -12.81 -19.91 -8.02
N LYS A 139 -12.02 -20.57 -7.16
CA LYS A 139 -12.51 -21.65 -6.29
C LYS A 139 -13.57 -21.17 -5.30
N ALA A 140 -13.36 -20.01 -4.66
CA ALA A 140 -14.28 -19.48 -3.66
C ALA A 140 -15.63 -19.06 -4.27
N LEU A 141 -15.63 -18.60 -5.53
CA LEU A 141 -16.84 -18.22 -6.26
C LEU A 141 -17.47 -19.37 -7.07
N GLY A 142 -16.78 -20.50 -7.24
CA GLY A 142 -17.24 -21.60 -8.10
C GLY A 142 -17.24 -21.25 -9.60
N VAL A 143 -16.29 -20.42 -10.04
CA VAL A 143 -16.19 -19.91 -11.42
C VAL A 143 -14.87 -20.31 -12.06
N GLU A 144 -14.74 -20.11 -13.36
CA GLU A 144 -13.47 -20.36 -14.05
C GLU A 144 -12.41 -19.32 -13.70
N THR A 145 -11.14 -19.73 -13.69
CA THR A 145 -10.03 -18.76 -13.50
C THR A 145 -10.00 -17.68 -14.58
N SER A 146 -10.42 -18.01 -15.80
CA SER A 146 -10.57 -17.12 -16.94
C SER A 146 -11.62 -16.02 -16.71
N GLN A 147 -12.54 -16.18 -15.76
CA GLN A 147 -13.49 -15.14 -15.34
C GLN A 147 -12.89 -14.17 -14.31
N ILE A 148 -11.74 -14.49 -13.72
CA ILE A 148 -11.08 -13.60 -12.76
C ILE A 148 -10.13 -12.66 -13.49
N VAL A 149 -10.42 -11.37 -13.40
CA VAL A 149 -9.65 -10.28 -13.98
C VAL A 149 -8.73 -9.68 -12.92
N LYS A 150 -7.46 -9.51 -13.30
CA LYS A 150 -6.46 -8.81 -12.48
C LYS A 150 -6.31 -7.38 -13.00
N SER A 151 -6.29 -6.41 -12.09
CA SER A 151 -5.95 -5.02 -12.37
C SER A 151 -4.51 -4.79 -11.95
N VAL A 152 -3.61 -4.54 -12.90
CA VAL A 152 -2.17 -4.44 -12.63
C VAL A 152 -1.62 -3.11 -13.10
N VAL A 153 -0.92 -2.40 -12.22
CA VAL A 153 -0.35 -1.07 -12.49
C VAL A 153 1.09 -1.20 -12.99
N PHE A 154 1.33 -0.62 -14.16
CA PHE A 154 2.65 -0.49 -14.75
C PHE A 154 3.06 0.98 -14.80
N LEU A 155 4.36 1.21 -14.78
CA LEU A 155 4.98 2.50 -14.98
C LEU A 155 5.81 2.45 -16.26
N VAL A 156 5.51 3.37 -17.18
CA VAL A 156 6.17 3.51 -18.47
C VAL A 156 6.72 4.93 -18.56
N ASN A 157 8.05 5.09 -18.54
CA ASN A 157 8.68 6.40 -18.36
C ASN A 157 8.07 7.17 -17.17
N ASP A 158 7.89 6.47 -16.04
CA ASP A 158 7.25 6.93 -14.81
C ASP A 158 5.78 7.40 -14.91
N LYS A 159 5.13 7.19 -16.07
CA LYS A 159 3.69 7.42 -16.23
C LYS A 159 2.90 6.14 -15.93
N PRO A 160 1.79 6.21 -15.18
CA PRO A 160 0.99 5.05 -14.81
C PRO A 160 0.08 4.56 -15.94
N PHE A 161 0.02 3.24 -16.08
CA PHE A 161 -0.91 2.52 -16.95
C PHE A 161 -1.53 1.39 -16.16
N LEU A 162 -2.83 1.18 -16.33
CA LEU A 162 -3.55 0.05 -15.76
C LEU A 162 -3.78 -1.00 -16.84
N ILE A 163 -3.55 -2.25 -16.53
CA ILE A 163 -3.77 -3.35 -17.46
C ILE A 163 -4.71 -4.37 -16.82
N TYR A 164 -5.79 -4.69 -17.53
CA TYR A 164 -6.69 -5.78 -17.22
C TYR A 164 -6.30 -7.03 -17.99
N GLY A 165 -6.09 -8.12 -17.25
CA GLY A 165 -5.84 -9.43 -17.83
C GLY A 165 -6.58 -10.52 -17.06
N SER A 166 -7.14 -11.49 -17.78
CA SER A 166 -7.87 -12.60 -17.18
C SER A 166 -6.98 -13.79 -16.85
N GLY A 167 -7.40 -14.58 -15.87
CA GLY A 167 -6.78 -15.88 -15.56
C GLY A 167 -5.37 -15.78 -14.97
N THR A 168 -4.61 -16.87 -15.15
CA THR A 168 -3.29 -17.04 -14.56
C THR A 168 -2.15 -16.50 -15.43
N LYS A 169 -2.43 -16.21 -16.71
CA LYS A 169 -1.43 -15.66 -17.65
C LYS A 169 -0.87 -14.33 -17.13
N ARG A 170 0.44 -14.14 -17.27
CA ARG A 170 1.11 -12.90 -16.88
C ARG A 170 0.96 -11.86 -17.99
N ILE A 171 1.01 -10.60 -17.60
CA ILE A 171 1.09 -9.49 -18.56
C ILE A 171 2.48 -9.50 -19.20
N ASP A 172 2.50 -9.35 -20.53
CA ASP A 172 3.69 -9.26 -21.35
C ASP A 172 4.14 -7.81 -21.48
N TYR A 173 5.29 -7.53 -20.87
CA TYR A 173 5.90 -6.21 -20.87
C TYR A 173 6.39 -5.78 -22.26
N HIS A 174 6.72 -6.73 -23.14
CA HIS A 174 7.11 -6.43 -24.52
C HIS A 174 5.92 -6.00 -25.35
N LYS A 175 4.76 -6.64 -25.17
CA LYS A 175 3.52 -6.22 -25.84
C LYS A 175 3.10 -4.82 -25.41
N LEU A 176 3.19 -4.50 -24.10
CA LEU A 176 2.95 -3.15 -23.60
C LEU A 176 3.94 -2.13 -24.16
N ALA A 177 5.24 -2.45 -24.17
CA ALA A 177 6.28 -1.58 -24.73
C ALA A 177 6.05 -1.30 -26.22
N ALA A 178 5.76 -2.35 -27.01
CA ALA A 178 5.48 -2.25 -28.43
C ALA A 178 4.21 -1.41 -28.68
N ARG A 179 3.14 -1.64 -27.91
CA ARG A 179 1.88 -0.90 -28.04
C ARG A 179 2.06 0.60 -27.81
N LEU A 180 2.95 0.98 -26.90
CA LEU A 180 3.27 2.37 -26.56
C LEU A 180 4.43 2.94 -27.36
N ASN A 181 5.04 2.17 -28.27
CA ASN A 181 6.23 2.55 -29.03
C ASN A 181 7.39 3.05 -28.16
N VAL A 182 7.68 2.32 -27.08
CA VAL A 182 8.79 2.59 -26.14
C VAL A 182 9.73 1.39 -26.03
N ASN A 183 10.89 1.57 -25.41
CA ASN A 183 11.77 0.42 -25.15
C ASN A 183 11.22 -0.41 -23.99
N ARG A 184 11.45 -1.73 -24.05
CA ARG A 184 11.10 -2.66 -22.97
C ARG A 184 11.65 -2.22 -21.60
N LYS A 185 12.87 -1.67 -21.55
CA LYS A 185 13.51 -1.22 -20.29
C LYS A 185 12.78 -0.06 -19.60
N ASP A 186 11.97 0.67 -20.35
CA ASP A 186 11.21 1.82 -19.86
C ASP A 186 9.90 1.38 -19.18
N VAL A 187 9.56 0.08 -19.26
CA VAL A 187 8.35 -0.53 -18.70
C VAL A 187 8.69 -1.32 -17.45
N ARG A 188 8.09 -0.94 -16.32
CA ARG A 188 8.24 -1.66 -15.04
C ARG A 188 6.90 -1.81 -14.32
N LEU A 189 6.83 -2.80 -13.43
CA LEU A 189 5.69 -2.94 -12.52
C LEU A 189 5.77 -1.86 -11.44
N ALA A 190 4.63 -1.32 -11.03
CA ALA A 190 4.55 -0.47 -9.84
C ALA A 190 4.80 -1.32 -8.58
N ASN A 191 5.57 -0.81 -7.63
CA ASN A 191 5.74 -1.46 -6.32
C ASN A 191 4.51 -1.19 -5.41
N ALA A 192 4.46 -1.79 -4.23
CA ALA A 192 3.30 -1.70 -3.33
C ALA A 192 2.95 -0.25 -2.95
N ASP A 193 3.96 0.56 -2.61
CA ASP A 193 3.77 1.97 -2.24
C ASP A 193 3.24 2.79 -3.42
N GLN A 194 3.77 2.54 -4.63
CA GLN A 194 3.30 3.18 -5.86
C GLN A 194 1.87 2.77 -6.20
N VAL A 195 1.53 1.48 -6.08
CA VAL A 195 0.16 1.00 -6.30
C VAL A 195 -0.81 1.69 -5.35
N LEU A 196 -0.49 1.73 -4.05
CA LEU A 196 -1.32 2.42 -3.06
C LEU A 196 -1.44 3.92 -3.35
N ALA A 197 -0.33 4.58 -3.68
CA ALA A 197 -0.31 5.99 -4.01
C ALA A 197 -1.19 6.37 -5.20
N LEU A 198 -1.12 5.56 -6.26
CA LEU A 198 -1.80 5.80 -7.54
C LEU A 198 -3.27 5.36 -7.50
N THR A 199 -3.53 4.16 -6.98
CA THR A 199 -4.87 3.55 -7.05
C THR A 199 -5.71 3.86 -5.82
N GLY A 200 -5.08 4.13 -4.68
CA GLY A 200 -5.74 4.18 -3.38
C GLY A 200 -5.92 2.81 -2.73
N TYR A 201 -5.69 1.70 -3.43
CA TYR A 201 -5.91 0.34 -2.92
C TYR A 201 -4.60 -0.43 -2.74
N ALA A 202 -4.61 -1.43 -1.85
CA ALA A 202 -3.47 -2.31 -1.65
C ALA A 202 -3.29 -3.28 -2.83
N VAL A 203 -2.04 -3.72 -3.06
CA VAL A 203 -1.72 -4.74 -4.07
C VAL A 203 -2.59 -5.99 -3.87
N GLY A 204 -3.12 -6.53 -4.97
CA GLY A 204 -3.99 -7.71 -4.95
C GLY A 204 -5.47 -7.40 -4.68
N THR A 205 -5.79 -6.19 -4.23
CA THR A 205 -7.18 -5.75 -3.96
C THR A 205 -7.70 -4.72 -4.97
N VAL A 206 -6.82 -4.23 -5.84
CA VAL A 206 -7.08 -3.13 -6.78
C VAL A 206 -8.31 -3.43 -7.65
N PRO A 207 -9.42 -2.69 -7.47
CA PRO A 207 -10.57 -2.79 -8.35
C PRO A 207 -10.28 -2.21 -9.72
N PRO A 208 -11.05 -2.58 -10.74
CA PRO A 208 -10.88 -1.98 -12.06
C PRO A 208 -11.42 -0.54 -12.12
N LEU A 209 -12.35 -0.17 -11.23
CA LEU A 209 -13.04 1.12 -11.20
C LEU A 209 -12.88 1.78 -9.83
N GLY A 210 -13.28 3.05 -9.70
CA GLY A 210 -13.25 3.76 -8.41
C GLY A 210 -11.83 4.00 -7.88
N LEU A 211 -10.86 4.14 -8.77
CA LEU A 211 -9.46 4.41 -8.42
C LEU A 211 -9.25 5.88 -8.02
N LYS A 212 -8.29 6.10 -7.12
CA LYS A 212 -7.89 7.45 -6.66
C LYS A 212 -7.40 8.35 -7.80
N THR A 213 -6.62 7.79 -8.73
CA THR A 213 -6.05 8.53 -9.87
C THR A 213 -6.52 7.91 -11.17
N PRO A 214 -7.17 8.66 -12.06
CA PRO A 214 -7.45 8.22 -13.43
C PRO A 214 -6.14 7.91 -14.17
N MET A 215 -6.09 6.81 -14.91
CA MET A 215 -4.92 6.43 -15.70
C MET A 215 -5.34 5.71 -16.99
N PRO A 216 -4.56 5.79 -18.07
CA PRO A 216 -4.83 5.03 -19.30
C PRO A 216 -4.90 3.53 -19.02
N VAL A 217 -5.87 2.87 -19.65
CA VAL A 217 -6.19 1.46 -19.38
C VAL A 217 -6.08 0.64 -20.65
N PHE A 218 -5.40 -0.51 -20.58
CA PHE A 218 -5.48 -1.55 -21.60
C PHE A 218 -6.25 -2.75 -21.07
N MET A 219 -7.11 -3.32 -21.91
CA MET A 219 -7.84 -4.55 -21.62
C MET A 219 -7.41 -5.66 -22.58
N ASP A 220 -6.94 -6.78 -22.05
CA ASP A 220 -6.69 -7.95 -22.87
C ASP A 220 -8.02 -8.53 -23.42
N PRO A 221 -8.09 -8.88 -24.72
CA PRO A 221 -9.29 -9.45 -25.33
C PRO A 221 -9.85 -10.69 -24.60
N ALA A 222 -9.00 -11.45 -23.89
CA ALA A 222 -9.42 -12.61 -23.11
C ALA A 222 -10.39 -12.26 -21.97
N VAL A 223 -10.46 -10.99 -21.53
CA VAL A 223 -11.44 -10.52 -20.55
C VAL A 223 -12.86 -10.55 -21.12
N GLN A 224 -13.00 -10.32 -22.43
CA GLN A 224 -14.30 -10.27 -23.11
C GLN A 224 -14.84 -11.65 -23.53
N GLN A 225 -14.08 -12.73 -23.28
CA GLN A 225 -14.53 -14.10 -23.53
C GLN A 225 -15.66 -14.54 -22.59
N HIS A 226 -15.86 -13.81 -21.49
CA HIS A 226 -16.92 -14.04 -20.51
C HIS A 226 -17.83 -12.83 -20.42
N GLU A 227 -19.13 -13.06 -20.37
CA GLU A 227 -20.12 -11.98 -20.18
C GLU A 227 -19.96 -11.35 -18.79
N THR A 228 -19.86 -12.18 -17.75
CA THR A 228 -19.63 -11.76 -16.37
C THR A 228 -18.21 -12.11 -15.92
N VAL A 229 -17.52 -11.11 -15.38
CA VAL A 229 -16.16 -11.22 -14.84
C VAL A 229 -16.09 -10.73 -13.39
N TYR A 230 -15.06 -11.18 -12.69
CA TYR A 230 -14.79 -10.84 -11.29
C TYR A 230 -13.41 -10.22 -11.16
N ALA A 231 -13.30 -9.06 -10.52
CA ALA A 231 -12.04 -8.37 -10.31
C ALA A 231 -11.85 -8.03 -8.83
N GLY A 232 -10.73 -7.39 -8.46
CA GLY A 232 -10.53 -6.89 -7.09
C GLY A 232 -11.72 -6.04 -6.62
N GLY A 233 -12.19 -6.24 -5.39
CA GLY A 233 -13.32 -5.51 -4.81
C GLY A 233 -12.89 -4.44 -3.80
N GLY A 234 -11.63 -4.04 -3.77
CA GLY A 234 -11.10 -3.08 -2.80
C GLY A 234 -10.73 -3.69 -1.44
N GLY A 235 -10.83 -5.01 -1.28
CA GLY A 235 -10.46 -5.74 -0.06
C GLY A 235 -9.90 -7.13 -0.38
N ILE A 236 -9.31 -7.79 0.63
CA ILE A 236 -8.73 -9.15 0.47
C ILE A 236 -9.79 -10.26 0.34
N ASP A 237 -11.02 -9.96 0.74
CA ASP A 237 -12.20 -10.82 0.84
C ASP A 237 -13.40 -10.22 0.09
N ALA A 238 -13.13 -9.31 -0.85
CA ALA A 238 -14.12 -8.64 -1.66
C ALA A 238 -13.72 -8.70 -3.14
N LEU A 239 -14.66 -9.06 -4.00
CA LEU A 239 -14.50 -9.08 -5.45
C LEU A 239 -15.60 -8.25 -6.10
N LEU A 240 -15.28 -7.52 -7.16
CA LEU A 240 -16.26 -6.80 -7.97
C LEU A 240 -16.74 -7.72 -9.09
N LYS A 241 -18.03 -8.04 -9.09
CA LYS A 241 -18.74 -8.71 -10.18
C LYS A 241 -19.31 -7.66 -11.14
N ILE A 242 -18.95 -7.75 -12.41
CA ILE A 242 -19.36 -6.78 -13.44
C ILE A 242 -19.43 -7.47 -14.82
N SER A 243 -20.24 -6.93 -15.74
CA SER A 243 -20.18 -7.37 -17.12
C SER A 243 -18.87 -6.92 -17.78
N SER A 244 -18.29 -7.74 -18.66
CA SER A 244 -17.07 -7.36 -19.38
C SER A 244 -17.30 -6.16 -20.32
N ALA A 245 -18.53 -6.01 -20.83
CA ALA A 245 -18.95 -4.88 -21.64
C ALA A 245 -18.99 -3.56 -20.83
N ASP A 246 -19.58 -3.59 -19.63
CA ASP A 246 -19.59 -2.42 -18.75
C ASP A 246 -18.19 -2.08 -18.25
N LEU A 247 -17.39 -3.10 -17.92
CA LEU A 247 -16.00 -2.89 -17.54
C LEU A 247 -15.25 -2.12 -18.63
N LEU A 248 -15.32 -2.55 -19.89
CA LEU A 248 -14.67 -1.89 -21.01
C LEU A 248 -15.15 -0.43 -21.18
N ARG A 249 -16.46 -0.23 -21.15
CA ARG A 249 -17.10 1.08 -21.33
C ARG A 249 -16.74 2.05 -20.20
N LEU A 250 -16.83 1.61 -18.95
CA LEU A 250 -16.66 2.44 -17.76
C LEU A 250 -15.19 2.74 -17.46
N SER A 251 -14.27 1.84 -17.82
CA SER A 251 -12.84 2.08 -17.66
C SER A 251 -12.25 2.90 -18.81
N ASN A 252 -13.00 3.13 -19.89
CA ASN A 252 -12.50 3.66 -21.15
C ASN A 252 -11.24 2.92 -21.62
N ALA A 253 -11.25 1.58 -21.48
CA ALA A 253 -10.06 0.79 -21.79
C ALA A 253 -9.89 0.63 -23.30
N GLU A 254 -8.63 0.62 -23.71
CA GLU A 254 -8.29 0.25 -25.07
C GLU A 254 -8.05 -1.27 -25.13
N VAL A 255 -8.73 -1.94 -26.06
CA VAL A 255 -8.56 -3.40 -26.24
C VAL A 255 -7.27 -3.68 -26.99
N ALA A 256 -6.36 -4.42 -26.36
CA ALA A 256 -5.08 -4.80 -26.96
C ALA A 256 -4.54 -6.07 -26.29
N SER A 257 -3.86 -6.95 -27.05
CA SER A 257 -3.22 -8.14 -26.47
C SER A 257 -2.13 -7.72 -25.49
N MET A 258 -2.31 -8.08 -24.22
CA MET A 258 -1.43 -7.74 -23.11
C MET A 258 -0.90 -8.96 -22.39
N LEU A 259 -1.50 -10.14 -22.57
CA LEU A 259 -1.05 -11.37 -21.91
C LEU A 259 0.06 -12.08 -22.69
N GLN A 260 0.93 -12.79 -21.96
CA GLN A 260 1.90 -13.71 -22.55
C GLN A 260 1.19 -14.81 -23.34
N ASP A 261 1.78 -15.18 -24.47
CA ASP A 261 1.31 -16.31 -25.25
C ASP A 261 1.56 -17.61 -24.47
N GLU A 262 0.77 -18.65 -24.77
CA GLU A 262 1.06 -19.96 -24.20
C GLU A 262 2.40 -20.44 -24.75
N ALA A 263 3.24 -20.99 -23.87
CA ALA A 263 4.44 -21.67 -24.32
C ALA A 263 3.97 -22.81 -25.24
N THR A 264 4.17 -22.67 -26.54
CA THR A 264 4.08 -23.79 -27.46
C THR A 264 5.06 -24.82 -26.94
N SER A 265 4.54 -25.93 -26.41
CA SER A 265 5.32 -27.13 -26.18
C SER A 265 5.80 -27.60 -27.55
N GLY A 266 6.93 -27.07 -27.99
CA GLY A 266 7.57 -27.45 -29.24
C GLY A 266 7.97 -28.91 -29.14
N SER A 267 7.14 -29.78 -29.72
CA SER A 267 7.58 -31.04 -30.32
C SER A 267 8.64 -30.68 -31.36
N ARG A 268 9.90 -30.73 -30.95
CA ARG A 268 11.03 -30.92 -31.86
C ARG A 268 10.98 -32.38 -32.29
N GLU A 269 10.48 -32.63 -33.49
CA GLU A 269 10.97 -33.74 -34.32
C GLU A 269 12.25 -33.30 -35.03
#